data_AF-A0A558AJN3-F1
#
_entry.id   AF-A0A558AJN3-F1
#
_cell.length_a   1.000
_cell.length_b   1.000
_cell.length_c   1.000
_cell.angle_alpha   90.00
_cell.angle_beta   90.00
_cell.angle_gamma   90.00
#
_symmetry.space_group_name_H-M   'P 1'
#
loop_
_entity.id
_entity.type
_entity.pdbx_description
1 polymer ?
#
loop_
_entity_poly.entity_id
_entity_poly.type
_entity_poly.pdbx_seq_one_letter_code
_entity_poly.pdbx_strand_id
1 'polypeptide(L)'
;VRYWFLGGLSGGGVSGTAFKTNQTIEASLVRMGLSGIAEKGLWLLLVAALVVLVVRAMRWAGPVLALLANAGIALLVSPTSWSHYYVWVVPALVLMLAQVARHAYARSWQAVPWAAWAILTAVLFKLAPFHGLPDTDFPVVHMHWTWPQQLSAATYPLVGLALLLAFALPRQRGPRWDPALPVSPEPVAVAR
;
A
#
# COMPACT_ATOMS: atom_id res chain seq x y z
N VAL A 1 4.69 25.78 20.24
CA VAL A 1 5.99 25.08 20.12
C VAL A 1 5.90 23.59 20.47
N ARG A 2 5.39 23.18 21.64
CA ARG A 2 5.29 21.75 22.02
C ARG A 2 4.52 20.87 21.02
N TYR A 3 3.43 21.36 20.42
CA TYR A 3 2.68 20.62 19.40
C TYR A 3 3.55 20.21 18.19
N TRP A 4 4.29 21.17 17.62
CA TRP A 4 5.11 20.99 16.42
C TRP A 4 6.39 20.18 16.66
N PHE A 5 7.03 20.32 17.82
CA PHE A 5 8.37 19.77 18.07
C PHE A 5 8.40 18.60 19.05
N LEU A 6 7.36 18.39 19.87
CA LEU A 6 7.34 17.38 20.92
C LEU A 6 6.16 16.40 20.81
N GLY A 7 4.99 16.86 20.34
CA GLY A 7 3.77 16.04 20.27
C GLY A 7 3.66 15.14 19.04
N GLY A 8 4.36 15.47 17.95
CA GLY A 8 4.31 14.71 16.69
C GLY A 8 5.26 13.51 16.62
N LEU A 9 6.22 13.38 17.54
CA LEU A 9 7.23 12.30 17.49
C LEU A 9 7.05 11.26 18.61
N SER A 10 6.25 11.57 19.63
CA SER A 10 5.84 10.63 20.67
C SER A 10 4.72 9.73 20.13
N GLY A 11 4.92 8.40 20.13
CA GLY A 11 3.84 7.44 19.87
C GLY A 11 2.65 7.76 20.77
N GLY A 12 1.50 8.07 20.15
CA GLY A 12 0.29 8.58 20.83
C GLY A 12 -0.15 10.01 20.46
N GLY A 13 0.65 10.76 19.66
CA GLY A 13 0.25 12.02 19.02
C GLY A 13 -0.41 11.84 17.65
N VAL A 14 -0.55 12.90 16.84
CA VAL A 14 -1.12 12.84 15.46
C VAL A 14 -0.37 11.83 14.56
N SER A 15 0.93 11.64 14.80
CA SER A 15 1.78 10.60 14.22
C SER A 15 1.62 9.27 14.97
N GLY A 16 1.48 8.18 14.24
CA GLY A 16 1.43 6.85 14.85
C GLY A 16 0.26 6.67 15.82
N THR A 17 -0.84 7.42 15.64
CA THR A 17 -2.06 7.24 16.44
C THR A 17 -2.46 5.77 16.43
N ALA A 18 -2.82 5.25 17.60
CA ALA A 18 -3.32 3.87 17.74
C ALA A 18 -4.75 3.69 17.18
N PHE A 19 -5.25 4.64 16.40
CA PHE A 19 -6.62 4.64 15.91
C PHE A 19 -6.82 3.52 14.89
N LYS A 20 -7.95 2.82 14.97
CA LYS A 20 -8.38 1.79 14.02
C LYS A 20 -8.45 2.28 12.59
N THR A 21 -8.63 3.59 12.39
CA THR A 21 -8.66 4.22 11.06
C THR A 21 -7.28 4.66 10.58
N ASN A 22 -6.25 4.71 11.44
CA ASN A 22 -4.88 4.96 11.01
C ASN A 22 -4.26 3.65 10.50
N GLN A 23 -4.13 3.57 9.18
CA GLN A 23 -3.76 2.39 8.44
C GLN A 23 -2.28 2.50 8.05
N THR A 24 -1.35 2.55 9.01
CA THR A 24 0.11 2.59 8.73
C THR A 24 0.85 1.43 9.39
N ILE A 25 2.11 1.22 9.00
CA ILE A 25 2.99 0.28 9.70
C ILE A 25 3.22 0.76 11.14
N GLU A 26 3.46 2.06 11.34
CA GLU A 26 3.69 2.65 12.66
C GLU A 26 2.49 2.42 13.60
N ALA A 27 1.27 2.74 13.14
CA ALA A 27 0.06 2.54 13.92
C ALA A 27 -0.15 1.06 14.29
N SER A 28 0.24 0.14 13.40
CA SER A 28 0.16 -1.30 13.67
C SER A 28 1.12 -1.71 14.80
N LEU A 29 2.35 -1.17 14.84
CA LEU A 29 3.32 -1.40 15.91
C LEU A 29 2.86 -0.82 17.24
N VAL A 30 2.33 0.40 17.24
CA VAL A 30 1.81 1.06 18.44
C VAL A 30 0.65 0.25 19.04
N ARG A 31 -0.24 -0.30 18.22
CA ARG A 31 -1.36 -1.14 18.70
C ARG A 31 -0.95 -2.51 19.20
N MET A 32 0.25 -2.98 18.83
CA MET A 32 0.89 -4.14 19.45
C MET A 32 1.54 -3.81 20.81
N GLY A 33 1.44 -2.58 21.30
CA GLY A 33 1.97 -2.14 22.58
C GLY A 33 3.43 -1.68 22.54
N LEU A 34 4.03 -1.57 21.35
CA LEU A 34 5.37 -0.98 21.23
C LEU A 34 5.27 0.54 21.43
N SER A 35 6.26 1.10 22.13
CA SER A 35 6.39 2.55 22.31
C SER A 35 7.85 2.98 22.38
N GLY A 36 8.09 4.29 22.22
CA GLY A 36 9.39 4.91 22.44
C GLY A 36 10.45 4.47 21.42
N ILE A 37 11.69 4.28 21.87
CA ILE A 37 12.84 3.99 20.99
C ILE A 37 12.67 2.65 20.26
N ALA A 38 12.12 1.63 20.92
CA ALA A 38 11.92 0.31 20.32
C ALA A 38 10.90 0.36 19.17
N GLU A 39 9.78 1.06 19.37
CA GLU A 39 8.77 1.33 18.33
C GLU A 39 9.40 2.03 17.13
N LYS A 40 10.05 3.18 17.34
CA LYS A 40 10.63 3.98 16.25
C LYS A 40 11.75 3.23 15.54
N GLY A 41 12.60 2.52 16.28
CA GLY A 41 13.69 1.73 15.71
C GLY A 41 13.18 0.62 14.80
N LEU A 42 12.17 -0.14 15.25
CA LEU A 42 11.56 -1.17 14.43
C LEU A 42 10.80 -0.60 13.23
N TRP A 43 10.05 0.49 13.43
CA TRP A 43 9.36 1.17 12.34
C TRP A 43 10.33 1.64 11.25
N LEU A 44 11.40 2.36 11.62
CA LEU A 44 12.42 2.82 10.68
C LEU A 44 13.09 1.66 9.94
N LEU A 45 13.38 0.55 10.63
CA LEU A 45 13.95 -0.64 10.01
C LEU A 45 12.99 -1.25 8.96
N LEU A 46 11.71 -1.42 9.30
CA LEU A 46 10.69 -1.95 8.39
C LEU A 46 10.47 -1.02 7.20
N VAL A 47 10.40 0.29 7.43
CA VAL A 47 10.29 1.31 6.38
C VAL A 47 11.49 1.24 5.45
N ALA A 48 12.71 1.25 5.97
CA ALA A 48 13.93 1.19 5.15
C ALA A 48 13.98 -0.09 4.30
N ALA A 49 13.66 -1.23 4.90
CA ALA A 49 13.59 -2.51 4.18
C ALA A 49 12.56 -2.48 3.04
N LEU A 50 11.35 -1.96 3.31
CA LEU A 50 10.29 -1.85 2.31
C LEU A 50 10.67 -0.86 1.19
N VAL A 51 11.27 0.28 1.52
CA VAL A 51 11.75 1.27 0.54
C VAL A 51 12.80 0.65 -0.38
N VAL A 52 13.82 0.00 0.17
CA VAL A 52 14.86 -0.65 -0.64
C VAL A 52 14.26 -1.70 -1.57
N LEU A 53 13.35 -2.53 -1.06
CA LEU A 53 12.69 -3.58 -1.83
C LEU A 53 11.87 -3.00 -2.99
N VAL A 54 11.00 -2.03 -2.71
CA VAL A 54 10.10 -1.44 -3.71
C VAL A 54 10.87 -0.63 -4.74
N VAL A 55 11.84 0.20 -4.32
CA VAL A 55 12.68 0.97 -5.25
C VAL A 55 13.46 0.04 -6.20
N ARG A 56 13.99 -1.07 -5.67
CA ARG A 56 14.67 -2.07 -6.51
C ARG A 56 13.71 -2.71 -7.52
N ALA A 57 12.49 -3.02 -7.12
CA ALA A 57 11.47 -3.58 -8.02
C ALA A 57 11.02 -2.58 -9.09
N MET A 58 10.85 -1.30 -8.72
CA MET A 58 10.47 -0.22 -9.64
C MET A 58 11.44 -0.03 -10.80
N ARG A 59 12.74 -0.32 -10.62
CA ARG A 59 13.76 -0.23 -11.70
C ARG A 59 13.45 -1.10 -12.92
N TRP A 60 12.57 -2.09 -12.77
CA TRP A 60 12.21 -3.05 -13.81
C TRP A 60 10.71 -3.04 -14.11
N ALA A 61 9.96 -2.10 -13.52
CA ALA A 61 8.51 -2.02 -13.65
C ALA A 61 8.12 -1.01 -14.73
N GLY A 62 6.96 -1.26 -15.34
CA GLY A 62 6.29 -0.24 -16.13
C GLY A 62 5.82 0.94 -15.27
N PRO A 63 5.51 2.09 -15.88
CA PRO A 63 5.26 3.35 -15.19
C PRO A 63 4.05 3.30 -14.25
N VAL A 64 2.98 2.63 -14.67
CA VAL A 64 1.75 2.49 -13.88
C VAL A 64 2.00 1.67 -12.62
N LEU A 65 2.72 0.55 -12.75
CA LEU A 65 3.09 -0.27 -11.59
C LEU A 65 4.02 0.48 -10.64
N ALA A 66 5.00 1.21 -11.18
CA ALA A 66 5.91 2.03 -10.39
C ALA A 66 5.17 3.13 -9.62
N LEU A 67 4.22 3.83 -10.28
CA LEU A 67 3.37 4.85 -9.65
C LEU A 67 2.55 4.26 -8.50
N LEU A 68 1.87 3.13 -8.73
CA LEU A 68 1.05 2.47 -7.72
C LEU A 68 1.89 1.95 -6.54
N ALA A 69 3.07 1.40 -6.82
CA ALA A 69 4.00 0.95 -5.79
C ALA A 69 4.50 2.13 -4.95
N ASN A 70 4.84 3.27 -5.59
CA ASN A 70 5.22 4.51 -4.91
C ASN A 70 4.10 5.08 -4.04
N ALA A 71 2.85 5.06 -4.53
CA ALA A 71 1.70 5.49 -3.75
C ALA A 71 1.45 4.57 -2.55
N GLY A 72 1.51 3.24 -2.77
CA GLY A 72 1.32 2.24 -1.72
C GLY A 72 2.38 2.34 -0.62
N ILE A 73 3.65 2.50 -0.99
CA ILE A 73 4.71 2.68 0.03
C ILE A 73 4.52 3.99 0.79
N ALA A 74 4.21 5.10 0.12
CA ALA A 74 3.97 6.38 0.78
C ALA A 74 2.87 6.29 1.84
N LEU A 75 1.78 5.55 1.56
CA LEU A 75 0.71 5.30 2.53
C LEU A 75 1.19 4.47 3.73
N LEU A 76 1.94 3.40 3.50
CA LEU A 76 2.35 2.48 4.58
C LEU A 76 3.43 3.05 5.50
N VAL A 77 4.38 3.78 4.92
CA VAL A 77 5.55 4.31 5.64
C VAL A 77 5.29 5.68 6.25
N SER A 78 4.22 6.35 5.86
CA SER A 78 3.80 7.59 6.51
C SER A 78 3.56 7.35 8.01
N PRO A 79 3.85 8.33 8.87
CA PRO A 79 3.43 8.30 10.27
C PRO A 79 1.91 8.22 10.44
N THR A 80 1.17 8.81 9.48
CA THR A 80 -0.29 8.89 9.54
C THR A 80 -0.87 8.73 8.14
N SER A 81 -1.67 7.69 7.97
CA SER A 81 -2.47 7.46 6.75
C SER A 81 -3.84 6.97 7.15
N TRP A 82 -4.83 7.86 7.12
CA TRP A 82 -6.20 7.46 7.41
C TRP A 82 -6.74 6.53 6.33
N SER A 83 -7.69 5.67 6.70
CA SER A 83 -8.32 4.72 5.77
C SER A 83 -8.84 5.37 4.49
N HIS A 84 -9.33 6.61 4.56
CA HIS A 84 -9.80 7.36 3.39
C HIS A 84 -8.69 7.90 2.47
N TYR A 85 -7.41 7.87 2.89
CA TYR A 85 -6.26 8.22 2.03
C TYR A 85 -5.89 7.09 1.08
N TYR A 86 -6.42 5.88 1.28
CA TYR A 86 -6.19 4.73 0.42
C TYR A 86 -6.94 4.79 -0.92
N VAL A 87 -7.15 5.98 -1.48
CA VAL A 87 -7.82 6.20 -2.78
C VAL A 87 -7.13 5.45 -3.94
N TRP A 88 -5.84 5.19 -3.80
CA TRP A 88 -5.02 4.42 -4.75
C TRP A 88 -5.43 2.96 -4.90
N VAL A 89 -6.30 2.44 -4.02
CA VAL A 89 -6.90 1.11 -4.22
C VAL A 89 -7.69 1.03 -5.52
N VAL A 90 -8.36 2.10 -5.93
CA VAL A 90 -9.17 2.12 -7.16
C VAL A 90 -8.30 1.91 -8.41
N PRO A 91 -7.26 2.72 -8.68
CA PRO A 91 -6.39 2.49 -9.84
C PRO A 91 -5.61 1.17 -9.74
N ALA A 92 -5.29 0.68 -8.53
CA ALA A 92 -4.71 -0.65 -8.36
C ALA A 92 -5.67 -1.77 -8.79
N LEU A 93 -6.95 -1.70 -8.41
CA LEU A 93 -7.98 -2.65 -8.85
C LEU A 93 -8.19 -2.60 -10.36
N VAL A 94 -8.22 -1.41 -10.96
CA VAL A 94 -8.31 -1.25 -12.42
C VAL A 94 -7.16 -1.96 -13.11
N LEU A 95 -5.93 -1.79 -12.62
CA LEU A 95 -4.77 -2.49 -13.16
C LEU A 95 -4.90 -4.02 -13.02
N MET A 96 -5.29 -4.51 -11.83
CA MET A 96 -5.45 -5.95 -11.61
C MET A 96 -6.48 -6.55 -12.57
N LEU A 97 -7.64 -5.90 -12.73
CA LEU A 97 -8.69 -6.35 -13.66
C LEU A 97 -8.23 -6.30 -15.13
N ALA A 98 -7.45 -5.29 -15.51
CA ALA A 98 -6.84 -5.24 -16.85
C ALA A 98 -5.88 -6.41 -17.08
N GLN A 99 -5.10 -6.80 -16.07
CA GLN A 99 -4.24 -7.99 -16.16
C GLN A 99 -5.05 -9.29 -16.21
N VAL A 100 -6.15 -9.39 -15.44
CA VAL A 100 -7.09 -10.53 -15.55
C VAL A 100 -7.59 -10.67 -16.98
N ALA A 101 -8.11 -9.58 -17.56
CA ALA A 101 -8.65 -9.60 -18.93
C ALA A 101 -7.58 -9.99 -19.96
N ARG A 102 -6.38 -9.39 -19.85
CA ARG A 102 -5.25 -9.70 -20.74
C ARG A 102 -4.85 -11.18 -20.68
N HIS A 103 -4.69 -11.73 -19.47
CA HIS A 103 -4.26 -13.11 -19.30
C HIS A 103 -5.37 -14.11 -19.62
N ALA A 104 -6.65 -13.77 -19.36
CA ALA A 104 -7.79 -14.59 -19.72
C ALA A 104 -7.94 -14.68 -21.25
N TYR A 105 -7.78 -13.56 -21.96
CA TYR A 105 -7.77 -13.54 -23.42
C TYR A 105 -6.64 -14.41 -24.00
N ALA A 106 -5.46 -14.34 -23.40
CA ALA A 106 -4.31 -15.19 -23.75
C ALA A 106 -4.43 -16.65 -23.27
N ARG A 107 -5.55 -17.05 -22.65
CA ARG A 107 -5.77 -18.37 -22.01
C ARG A 107 -4.65 -18.79 -21.05
N SER A 108 -4.06 -17.82 -20.36
CA SER A 108 -2.99 -18.04 -19.39
C SER A 108 -3.56 -18.24 -17.99
N TRP A 109 -3.02 -19.23 -17.26
CA TRP A 109 -3.34 -19.44 -15.84
C TRP A 109 -3.03 -18.23 -14.96
N GLN A 110 -2.19 -17.30 -15.43
CA GLN A 110 -1.88 -16.06 -14.72
C GLN A 110 -3.11 -15.17 -14.48
N ALA A 111 -4.22 -15.37 -15.20
CA ALA A 111 -5.48 -14.68 -14.91
C ALA A 111 -5.99 -15.00 -13.49
N VAL A 112 -5.77 -16.21 -12.99
CA VAL A 112 -6.25 -16.69 -11.68
C VAL A 112 -5.65 -15.90 -10.52
N PRO A 113 -4.31 -15.80 -10.35
CA PRO A 113 -3.74 -15.03 -9.25
C PRO A 113 -4.09 -13.54 -9.33
N TRP A 114 -4.17 -12.94 -10.53
CA TRP A 114 -4.62 -11.55 -10.67
C TRP A 114 -6.08 -11.37 -10.22
N ALA A 115 -6.96 -12.30 -10.56
CA ALA A 115 -8.36 -12.26 -10.15
C ALA A 115 -8.49 -12.46 -8.64
N ALA A 116 -7.74 -13.39 -8.07
CA ALA A 116 -7.69 -13.62 -6.63
C ALA A 116 -7.26 -12.35 -5.87
N TRP A 117 -6.20 -11.68 -6.31
CA TRP A 117 -5.75 -10.41 -5.71
C TRP A 117 -6.77 -9.28 -5.88
N ALA A 118 -7.40 -9.17 -7.05
CA ALA A 118 -8.44 -8.17 -7.30
C ALA A 118 -9.63 -8.36 -6.35
N ILE A 119 -10.14 -9.60 -6.25
CA ILE A 119 -11.28 -9.94 -5.39
C ILE A 119 -10.91 -9.73 -3.92
N LEU A 120 -9.77 -10.25 -3.46
CA LEU A 120 -9.33 -10.09 -2.08
C LEU A 120 -9.22 -8.61 -1.70
N THR A 121 -8.57 -7.82 -2.55
CA THR A 121 -8.41 -6.37 -2.33
C THR A 121 -9.77 -5.68 -2.31
N ALA A 122 -10.63 -5.92 -3.29
CA ALA A 122 -11.95 -5.31 -3.35
C ALA A 122 -12.81 -5.65 -2.13
N VAL A 123 -12.84 -6.93 -1.72
CA VAL A 123 -13.59 -7.40 -0.57
C VAL A 123 -13.09 -6.78 0.73
N LEU A 124 -11.77 -6.82 0.99
CA LEU A 124 -11.22 -6.29 2.23
C LEU A 124 -11.36 -4.77 2.34
N PHE A 125 -11.25 -4.04 1.23
CA PHE A 125 -11.48 -2.60 1.21
C PHE A 125 -12.96 -2.23 1.35
N LYS A 126 -13.86 -3.01 0.74
CA LYS A 126 -15.31 -2.79 0.85
C LYS A 126 -15.84 -3.11 2.25
N LEU A 127 -15.41 -4.23 2.82
CA LEU A 127 -15.84 -4.65 4.15
C LEU A 127 -15.20 -3.81 5.25
N ALA A 128 -13.94 -3.39 5.06
CA ALA A 128 -13.17 -2.62 6.03
C ALA A 128 -13.35 -3.17 7.47
N PRO A 129 -12.87 -4.40 7.76
CA PRO A 129 -13.19 -5.14 9.00
C PRO A 129 -12.99 -4.32 10.29
N PHE A 130 -12.05 -3.39 10.27
CA PHE A 130 -11.75 -2.48 11.37
C PHE A 130 -12.91 -1.55 11.76
N HIS A 131 -13.91 -1.33 10.90
CA HIS A 131 -15.11 -0.57 11.27
C HIS A 131 -15.93 -1.26 12.36
N GLY A 132 -15.91 -2.60 12.41
CA GLY A 132 -16.59 -3.38 13.45
C GLY A 132 -15.87 -3.41 14.79
N LEU A 133 -14.68 -2.82 14.90
CA LEU A 133 -13.96 -2.68 16.17
C LEU A 133 -14.51 -1.50 16.97
N PRO A 134 -14.35 -1.49 18.30
CA PRO A 134 -14.70 -0.34 19.13
C PRO A 134 -14.05 0.94 18.61
N ASP A 135 -14.71 2.08 18.80
CA ASP A 135 -14.13 3.36 18.40
C ASP A 135 -12.89 3.69 19.22
N THR A 136 -11.87 4.15 18.51
CA THR A 136 -10.58 4.57 19.06
C THR A 136 -10.39 6.01 18.60
N ASP A 137 -10.99 6.93 19.35
CA ASP A 137 -10.89 8.38 19.14
C ASP A 137 -10.40 9.03 20.42
N PHE A 138 -9.86 10.23 20.33
CA PHE A 138 -9.46 10.98 21.53
C PHE A 138 -10.65 11.12 22.49
N PRO A 139 -10.49 10.80 23.80
CA PRO A 139 -9.23 10.54 24.52
C PRO A 139 -8.83 9.06 24.66
N VAL A 140 -9.52 8.13 24.02
CA VAL A 140 -9.25 6.68 24.06
C VAL A 140 -8.09 6.35 23.11
N VAL A 141 -6.85 6.50 23.60
CA VAL A 141 -5.63 6.30 22.81
C VAL A 141 -5.02 4.91 23.01
N HIS A 142 -5.31 4.21 24.12
CA HIS A 142 -4.70 2.93 24.45
C HIS A 142 -5.75 1.84 24.58
N MET A 143 -5.82 0.97 23.57
CA MET A 143 -6.68 -0.19 23.58
C MET A 143 -5.82 -1.45 23.38
N HIS A 144 -5.89 -2.39 24.31
CA HIS A 144 -5.28 -3.70 24.13
C HIS A 144 -6.19 -4.53 23.23
N TRP A 145 -5.68 -4.88 22.05
CA TRP A 145 -6.40 -5.71 21.12
C TRP A 145 -5.91 -7.13 21.17
N THR A 146 -6.86 -8.06 21.09
CA THR A 146 -6.55 -9.45 20.78
C THR A 146 -5.94 -9.55 19.37
N TRP A 147 -5.20 -10.62 19.09
CA TRP A 147 -4.61 -10.83 17.76
C TRP A 147 -5.62 -10.73 16.60
N PRO A 148 -6.85 -11.29 16.69
CA PRO A 148 -7.85 -11.10 15.64
C PRO A 148 -8.27 -9.64 15.44
N GLN A 149 -8.42 -8.87 16.53
CA GLN A 149 -8.75 -7.45 16.45
C GLN A 149 -7.59 -6.65 15.83
N GLN A 150 -6.34 -7.00 16.19
CA GLN A 150 -5.15 -6.41 15.59
C GLN A 150 -5.08 -6.67 14.07
N LEU A 151 -5.37 -7.89 13.62
CA LEU A 151 -5.43 -8.23 12.19
C LEU A 151 -6.56 -7.47 11.48
N SER A 152 -7.74 -7.41 12.10
CA SER A 152 -8.88 -6.64 11.59
C SER A 152 -8.52 -5.17 11.40
N ALA A 153 -7.86 -4.58 12.38
CA ALA A 153 -7.41 -3.20 12.33
C ALA A 153 -6.24 -2.93 11.38
N ALA A 154 -5.37 -3.91 11.17
CA ALA A 154 -4.26 -3.81 10.24
C ALA A 154 -4.64 -4.26 8.83
N THR A 155 -5.93 -4.38 8.50
CA THR A 155 -6.38 -4.91 7.19
C THR A 155 -5.73 -4.18 6.01
N TYR A 156 -5.75 -2.84 5.95
CA TYR A 156 -5.17 -2.14 4.79
C TYR A 156 -3.64 -2.20 4.78
N PRO A 157 -2.91 -2.05 5.90
CA PRO A 157 -1.48 -2.29 5.97
C PRO A 157 -1.08 -3.68 5.49
N LEU A 158 -1.79 -4.72 5.92
CA LEU A 158 -1.50 -6.10 5.55
C LEU A 158 -1.72 -6.34 4.06
N VAL A 159 -2.83 -5.86 3.50
CA VAL A 159 -3.10 -5.96 2.05
C VAL A 159 -2.06 -5.17 1.25
N GLY A 160 -1.80 -3.92 1.65
CA GLY A 160 -0.83 -3.06 0.97
C GLY A 160 0.58 -3.66 1.00
N LEU A 161 1.03 -4.15 2.15
CA LEU A 161 2.32 -4.83 2.28
C LEU A 161 2.37 -6.06 1.39
N ALA A 162 1.34 -6.91 1.42
CA ALA A 162 1.33 -8.14 0.63
C ALA A 162 1.36 -7.84 -0.89
N LEU A 163 0.66 -6.79 -1.34
CA LEU A 163 0.72 -6.33 -2.73
C LEU A 163 2.11 -5.80 -3.12
N LEU A 164 2.77 -5.04 -2.25
CA LEU A 164 4.14 -4.54 -2.51
C LEU A 164 5.17 -5.69 -2.52
N LEU A 165 5.01 -6.67 -1.63
CA LEU A 165 5.85 -7.87 -1.63
C LEU A 165 5.63 -8.67 -2.92
N ALA A 166 4.36 -8.85 -3.35
CA ALA A 166 4.04 -9.52 -4.61
C ALA A 166 4.60 -8.78 -5.83
N PHE A 167 4.56 -7.45 -5.82
CA PHE A 167 5.16 -6.59 -6.84
C PHE A 167 6.68 -6.76 -6.91
N ALA A 168 7.34 -6.93 -5.76
CA ALA A 168 8.79 -7.11 -5.69
C ALA A 168 9.27 -8.50 -6.16
N LEU A 169 8.37 -9.45 -6.36
CA LEU A 169 8.74 -10.77 -6.87
C LEU A 169 9.20 -10.70 -8.34
N PRO A 170 10.32 -11.38 -8.72
CA PRO A 170 10.90 -11.31 -10.06
C PRO A 170 9.98 -11.72 -11.22
N ARG A 171 8.83 -12.33 -10.94
CA ARG A 171 7.90 -12.88 -11.93
C ARG A 171 7.04 -11.81 -12.62
N GLN A 172 7.04 -10.57 -12.14
CA GLN A 172 6.23 -9.46 -12.71
C GLN A 172 7.02 -8.54 -13.65
N ARG A 173 8.16 -8.98 -14.20
CA ARG A 173 8.99 -8.18 -15.11
C ARG A 173 8.22 -7.88 -16.40
N GLY A 174 7.76 -6.65 -16.55
CA GLY A 174 7.20 -6.14 -17.80
C GLY A 174 8.31 -5.84 -18.82
N PRO A 175 7.96 -5.59 -20.10
CA PRO A 175 8.89 -5.01 -21.05
C PRO A 175 9.49 -3.75 -20.44
N ARG A 176 10.81 -3.62 -20.49
CA ARG A 176 11.51 -2.39 -20.06
C ARG A 176 10.87 -1.22 -20.81
N TRP A 177 10.46 -0.16 -20.11
CA TRP A 177 10.15 1.10 -20.79
C TRP A 177 11.42 1.49 -21.54
N ASP A 178 11.35 1.55 -22.87
CA ASP A 178 12.41 2.10 -23.69
C ASP A 178 12.06 3.54 -24.06
N PRO A 179 12.71 4.55 -23.45
CA PRO A 179 12.42 5.95 -23.76
C PRO A 179 12.81 6.33 -25.20
N ALA A 180 13.48 5.44 -25.93
CA ALA A 180 13.97 5.66 -27.28
C ALA A 180 12.97 5.31 -28.39
N LEU A 181 11.76 4.79 -28.11
CA LEU A 181 10.78 4.56 -29.18
C LEU A 181 10.34 5.92 -29.77
N PRO A 182 10.74 6.27 -31.00
CA PRO A 182 10.25 7.46 -31.64
C PRO A 182 8.75 7.26 -31.86
N VAL A 183 7.94 8.25 -31.52
CA VAL A 183 6.62 8.40 -32.12
C VAL A 183 6.91 8.59 -33.61
N SER A 184 6.91 7.52 -34.40
CA SER A 184 7.05 7.62 -35.84
C SER A 184 5.89 8.51 -36.31
N PRO A 185 6.15 9.73 -36.83
CA PRO A 185 5.07 10.49 -37.44
C PRO A 185 4.60 9.67 -38.63
N GLU A 186 3.31 9.29 -38.64
CA GLU A 186 2.70 8.73 -39.84
C GLU A 186 3.00 9.68 -41.01
N PRO A 187 3.51 9.18 -42.15
CA PRO A 187 3.57 9.99 -43.35
C PRO A 187 2.13 10.26 -43.78
N VAL A 188 1.65 11.48 -43.54
CA VAL A 188 0.41 11.99 -44.14
C VAL A 188 0.61 11.95 -45.65
N ALA A 189 0.08 10.91 -46.29
CA ALA A 189 0.00 10.82 -47.73
C ALA A 189 -0.95 11.91 -48.21
N VAL A 190 -0.41 13.07 -48.56
CA VAL A 190 -1.14 14.10 -49.29
C VAL A 190 -1.32 13.58 -50.71
N ALA A 191 -2.50 13.04 -51.00
CA ALA A 191 -2.93 12.79 -52.36
C ALA A 191 -2.97 14.12 -53.12
N ARG A 192 -2.22 14.21 -54.21
CA ARG A 192 -2.37 15.20 -55.28
C ARG A 192 -2.56 14.47 -56.59
#